data_AF-A0A849DJ80-F1
#
_entry.id   AF-A0A849DJ80-F1
#
_cell.length_a   1.000
_cell.length_b   1.000
_cell.length_c   1.000
_cell.angle_alpha   90.00
_cell.angle_beta   90.00
_cell.angle_gamma   90.00
#
_symmetry.space_group_name_H-M   'P 1'
#
loop_
_entity.id
_entity.type
_entity.pdbx_description
1 polymer ?
#
loop_
_entity_poly.entity_id
_entity_poly.type
_entity_poly.pdbx_seq_one_letter_code
_entity_poly.pdbx_strand_id
1 'polypeptide(L)'
;VLDAARATLRTAVRREAGVLATREAEELRSALGELRSRLELTAERGERLRPTLEAATAERDELLRLSATRQSQIAALRFRRTALAGEQAARADRESALTDELTRLDLAELAARWDGTPETAQRHLLDLTGERARFGDEDWWQEAKRLLASACARCFPPGEEAAGLPVEVAQSLVEFEQRGPGSARRAQAAFPRLASALRVYLRQQEGYDRHSREQIAAQRTERHGSLMAARQGHAEAVEASRAFRGTLTEAVTTKLAAVHAEFDRLDRAYGGYGAGLLFEEPEPPADPAEPWAWKVTPVWRRAEGRRPVPYNRRANTAQMDDRAIKLVCAAALASGTGRPLVLILDELGRNLGKQHRREAVALLGQIGRDSGITVVGALQDDMEPYAIDACGQYIKLRRRSDSSPYNEQPVVVGYDEQAARVALLREWLAGSGYHDQGP
;
A
#
# COMPACT_ATOMS: atom_id res chain seq x y z
N VAL A 1 23.74 -150.92 -111.29
CA VAL A 1 24.74 -151.18 -110.23
C VAL A 1 24.92 -149.98 -109.28
N LEU A 2 24.95 -148.73 -109.76
CA LEU A 2 25.12 -147.53 -108.91
C LEU A 2 23.98 -147.24 -107.90
N ASP A 3 22.74 -147.65 -108.17
CA ASP A 3 21.60 -147.32 -107.30
C ASP A 3 21.51 -148.16 -106.01
N ALA A 4 22.02 -149.40 -106.02
CA ALA A 4 21.98 -150.28 -104.85
C ALA A 4 22.92 -149.81 -103.73
N ALA A 5 24.11 -149.29 -104.07
CA ALA A 5 25.07 -148.79 -103.08
C ALA A 5 24.59 -147.49 -102.39
N ARG A 6 23.83 -146.65 -103.11
CA ARG A 6 23.26 -145.41 -102.55
C ARG A 6 22.16 -145.68 -101.50
N ALA A 7 21.40 -146.76 -101.66
CA ALA A 7 20.35 -147.12 -100.71
C ALA A 7 20.93 -147.55 -99.35
N THR A 8 21.99 -148.37 -99.34
CA THR A 8 22.63 -148.86 -98.12
C THR A 8 23.27 -147.74 -97.31
N LEU A 9 23.93 -146.78 -97.98
CA LEU A 9 24.54 -145.62 -97.34
C LEU A 9 23.49 -144.73 -96.64
N ARG A 10 22.33 -144.50 -97.25
CA ARG A 10 21.23 -143.73 -96.62
C ARG A 10 20.72 -144.36 -95.33
N THR A 11 20.66 -145.69 -95.28
CA THR A 11 20.19 -146.43 -94.10
C THR A 11 21.19 -146.35 -92.94
N ALA A 12 22.49 -146.43 -93.24
CA ALA A 12 23.55 -146.26 -92.24
C ALA A 12 23.57 -144.84 -91.67
N VAL A 13 23.50 -143.82 -92.55
CA VAL A 13 23.44 -142.40 -92.16
C VAL A 13 22.21 -142.11 -91.27
N ARG A 14 21.05 -142.74 -91.54
CA ARG A 14 19.87 -142.63 -90.67
C ARG A 14 20.07 -143.23 -89.28
N ARG A 15 20.77 -144.35 -89.16
CA ARG A 15 21.01 -144.99 -87.85
C ARG A 15 22.00 -144.19 -87.01
N GLU A 16 23.05 -143.67 -87.62
CA GLU A 16 24.02 -142.80 -86.95
C GLU A 16 23.36 -141.50 -86.48
N ALA A 17 22.53 -140.87 -87.34
CA ALA A 17 21.74 -139.70 -86.96
C ALA A 17 20.77 -139.98 -85.80
N GLY A 18 20.17 -141.18 -85.74
CA GLY A 18 19.28 -141.57 -84.65
C GLY A 18 19.99 -141.76 -83.31
N VAL A 19 21.21 -142.32 -83.31
CA VAL A 19 22.03 -142.48 -82.09
C VAL A 19 22.53 -141.12 -81.59
N LEU A 20 23.00 -140.26 -82.49
CA LEU A 20 23.39 -138.88 -82.15
C LEU A 20 22.22 -138.10 -81.54
N ALA A 21 21.04 -138.15 -82.16
CA ALA A 21 19.86 -137.47 -81.64
C ALA A 21 19.41 -137.98 -80.26
N THR A 22 19.60 -139.28 -79.98
CA THR A 22 19.25 -139.86 -78.67
C THR A 22 20.21 -139.38 -77.58
N ARG A 23 21.51 -139.33 -77.88
CA ARG A 23 22.53 -138.82 -76.95
C ARG A 23 22.34 -137.32 -76.68
N GLU A 24 22.08 -136.54 -77.72
CA GLU A 24 21.81 -135.11 -77.62
C GLU A 24 20.54 -134.84 -76.79
N ALA A 25 19.51 -135.69 -76.91
CA ALA A 25 18.30 -135.60 -76.10
C ALA A 25 18.55 -135.95 -74.61
N GLU A 26 19.42 -136.90 -74.30
CA GLU A 26 19.80 -137.22 -72.90
C GLU A 26 20.63 -136.09 -72.27
N GLU A 27 21.58 -135.53 -73.01
CA GLU A 27 22.37 -134.37 -72.56
C GLU A 27 21.47 -133.15 -72.30
N LEU A 28 20.51 -132.87 -73.19
CA LEU A 28 19.50 -131.82 -72.99
C LEU A 28 18.60 -132.09 -71.78
N ARG A 29 18.19 -133.33 -71.52
CA ARG A 29 17.39 -133.68 -70.33
C ARG A 29 18.17 -133.48 -69.04
N SER A 30 19.45 -133.84 -69.02
CA SER A 30 20.30 -133.61 -67.85
C SER A 30 20.51 -132.12 -67.59
N ALA A 31 20.79 -131.34 -68.65
CA ALA A 31 20.93 -129.89 -68.56
C ALA A 31 19.63 -129.21 -68.09
N LEU A 32 18.47 -129.69 -68.56
CA LEU A 32 17.15 -129.22 -68.10
C LEU A 32 16.90 -129.55 -66.62
N GLY A 33 17.36 -130.72 -66.14
CA GLY A 33 17.29 -131.08 -64.73
C GLY A 33 18.09 -130.13 -63.84
N GLU A 34 19.34 -129.86 -64.20
CA GLU A 34 20.18 -128.90 -63.47
C GLU A 34 19.61 -127.48 -63.49
N LEU A 35 19.11 -127.01 -64.63
CA LEU A 35 18.49 -125.69 -64.75
C LEU A 35 17.24 -125.58 -63.87
N ARG A 36 16.41 -126.63 -63.79
CA ARG A 36 15.26 -126.68 -62.89
C ARG A 36 15.67 -126.60 -61.42
N SER A 37 16.65 -127.40 -60.99
CA SER A 37 17.13 -127.34 -59.61
C SER A 37 17.77 -125.99 -59.26
N ARG A 38 18.50 -125.36 -60.19
CA ARG A 38 19.02 -123.99 -59.98
C ARG A 38 17.89 -122.97 -59.88
N LEU A 39 16.84 -123.09 -60.70
CA LEU A 39 15.68 -122.21 -60.64
C LEU A 39 14.91 -122.37 -59.31
N GLU A 40 14.71 -123.60 -58.83
CA GLU A 40 14.09 -123.88 -57.54
C GLU A 40 14.90 -123.28 -56.38
N LEU A 41 16.22 -123.50 -56.35
CA LEU A 41 17.10 -122.91 -55.34
C LEU A 41 17.08 -121.37 -55.38
N THR A 42 16.96 -120.78 -56.56
CA THR A 42 16.89 -119.32 -56.72
C THR A 42 15.52 -118.79 -56.26
N ALA A 43 14.45 -119.51 -56.56
CA ALA A 43 13.09 -119.19 -56.11
C ALA A 43 12.96 -119.30 -54.58
N GLU A 44 13.49 -120.36 -53.96
CA GLU A 44 13.51 -120.52 -52.50
C GLU A 44 14.32 -119.41 -51.80
N ARG A 45 15.47 -119.03 -52.36
CA ARG A 45 16.25 -117.89 -51.86
C ARG A 45 15.47 -116.58 -52.01
N GLY A 46 14.77 -116.40 -53.12
CA GLY A 46 13.87 -115.28 -53.36
C GLY A 46 12.76 -115.19 -52.30
N GLU A 47 12.07 -116.29 -52.04
CA GLU A 47 11.01 -116.35 -51.03
C GLU A 47 11.52 -116.11 -49.60
N ARG A 48 12.72 -116.62 -49.26
CA ARG A 48 13.32 -116.34 -47.94
C ARG A 48 13.71 -114.87 -47.75
N LEU A 49 14.14 -114.19 -48.82
CA LEU A 49 14.58 -112.79 -48.75
C LEU A 49 13.43 -111.78 -48.91
N ARG A 50 12.30 -112.19 -49.49
CA ARG A 50 11.12 -111.35 -49.72
C ARG A 50 10.63 -110.58 -48.48
N PRO A 51 10.41 -111.19 -47.30
CA PRO A 51 9.92 -110.45 -46.13
C PRO A 51 10.91 -109.38 -45.64
N THR A 52 12.21 -109.68 -45.70
CA THR A 52 13.26 -108.70 -45.31
C THR A 52 13.32 -107.54 -46.29
N LEU A 53 13.15 -107.79 -47.58
CA LEU A 53 13.13 -106.76 -48.61
C LEU A 53 11.87 -105.88 -48.51
N GLU A 54 10.71 -106.48 -48.25
CA GLU A 54 9.45 -105.78 -48.02
C GLU A 54 9.54 -104.88 -46.77
N ALA A 55 10.10 -105.38 -45.66
CA ALA A 55 10.31 -104.60 -44.44
C ALA A 55 11.28 -103.42 -44.67
N ALA A 56 12.42 -103.65 -45.33
CA ALA A 56 13.38 -102.59 -45.65
C ALA A 56 12.79 -101.54 -46.61
N THR A 57 11.93 -101.96 -47.54
CA THR A 57 11.24 -101.05 -48.47
C THR A 57 10.21 -100.19 -47.72
N ALA A 58 9.44 -100.80 -46.81
CA ALA A 58 8.49 -100.07 -45.97
C ALA A 58 9.19 -99.03 -45.06
N GLU A 59 10.32 -99.39 -44.45
CA GLU A 59 11.11 -98.48 -43.62
C GLU A 59 11.67 -97.31 -44.44
N ARG A 60 12.22 -97.58 -45.64
CA ARG A 60 12.69 -96.54 -46.56
C ARG A 60 11.56 -95.59 -46.94
N ASP A 61 10.39 -96.12 -47.28
CA ASP A 61 9.25 -95.32 -47.73
C ASP A 61 8.72 -94.43 -46.59
N GLU A 62 8.70 -94.93 -45.35
CA GLU A 62 8.33 -94.13 -44.18
C GLU A 62 9.34 -93.00 -43.92
N LEU A 63 10.65 -93.29 -43.99
CA LEU A 63 11.68 -92.27 -43.84
C LEU A 63 11.59 -91.18 -44.93
N LEU A 64 11.26 -91.56 -46.16
CA LEU A 64 11.02 -90.60 -47.25
C LEU A 64 9.80 -89.73 -46.98
N ARG A 65 8.70 -90.29 -46.45
CA ARG A 65 7.51 -89.50 -46.06
C ARG A 65 7.81 -88.52 -44.93
N LEU A 66 8.56 -88.94 -43.91
CA LEU A 66 8.99 -88.07 -42.82
C LEU A 66 9.93 -86.96 -43.31
N SER A 67 10.87 -87.28 -44.20
CA SER A 67 11.77 -86.31 -44.83
C SER A 67 11.00 -85.27 -45.67
N ALA A 68 10.06 -85.71 -46.50
CA ALA A 68 9.21 -84.83 -47.29
C ALA A 68 8.38 -83.88 -46.40
N THR A 69 7.80 -84.41 -45.32
CA THR A 69 7.02 -83.61 -44.35
C THR A 69 7.89 -82.54 -43.69
N ARG A 70 9.11 -82.89 -43.25
CA ARG A 70 10.07 -81.94 -42.67
C ARG A 70 10.50 -80.88 -43.68
N GLN A 71 10.75 -81.26 -44.93
CA GLN A 71 11.09 -80.32 -45.99
C GLN A 71 9.96 -79.31 -46.26
N SER A 72 8.71 -79.77 -46.29
CA SER A 72 7.54 -78.89 -46.42
C SER A 72 7.41 -77.92 -45.23
N GLN A 73 7.65 -78.39 -44.00
CA GLN A 73 7.65 -77.52 -42.81
C GLN A 73 8.76 -76.47 -42.84
N ILE A 74 9.98 -76.85 -43.25
CA ILE A 74 11.10 -75.92 -43.41
C ILE A 74 10.78 -74.88 -44.48
N ALA A 75 10.21 -75.29 -45.61
CA ALA A 75 9.80 -74.36 -46.66
C ALA A 75 8.74 -73.36 -46.17
N ALA A 76 7.73 -73.83 -45.42
CA ALA A 76 6.70 -72.97 -44.84
C ALA A 76 7.28 -71.97 -43.81
N LEU A 77 8.19 -72.42 -42.94
CA LEU A 77 8.85 -71.54 -41.97
C LEU A 77 9.77 -70.51 -42.65
N ARG A 78 10.50 -70.90 -43.71
CA ARG A 78 11.33 -69.99 -44.49
C ARG A 78 10.47 -68.92 -45.17
N PHE A 79 9.37 -69.31 -45.79
CA PHE A 79 8.42 -68.39 -46.40
C PHE A 79 7.85 -67.40 -45.38
N ARG A 80 7.45 -67.89 -44.20
CA ARG A 80 6.94 -67.04 -43.12
C ARG A 80 8.02 -66.06 -42.61
N ARG A 81 9.27 -66.52 -42.49
CA ARG A 81 10.41 -65.66 -42.10
C ARG A 81 10.64 -64.56 -43.12
N THR A 82 10.63 -64.87 -44.42
CA THR A 82 10.82 -63.87 -45.47
C THR A 82 9.67 -62.86 -45.52
N ALA A 83 8.43 -63.32 -45.32
CA ALA A 83 7.27 -62.43 -45.25
C ALA A 83 7.39 -61.45 -44.06
N LEU A 84 7.70 -61.95 -42.86
CA LEU A 84 7.88 -61.11 -41.67
C LEU A 84 9.07 -60.14 -41.81
N ALA A 85 10.17 -60.57 -42.43
CA ALA A 85 11.31 -59.69 -42.72
C ALA A 85 10.91 -58.56 -43.69
N GLY A 86 10.11 -58.86 -44.71
CA GLY A 86 9.56 -57.86 -45.62
C GLY A 86 8.62 -56.87 -44.92
N GLU A 87 7.77 -57.35 -44.01
CA GLU A 87 6.91 -56.48 -43.19
C GLU A 87 7.72 -55.59 -42.24
N GLN A 88 8.80 -56.11 -41.64
CA GLN A 88 9.68 -55.32 -40.78
C GLN A 88 10.41 -54.24 -41.56
N ALA A 89 10.95 -54.56 -42.75
CA ALA A 89 11.59 -53.58 -43.62
C ALA A 89 10.60 -52.47 -44.02
N ALA A 90 9.39 -52.85 -44.47
CA ALA A 90 8.37 -51.87 -44.83
C ALA A 90 7.91 -50.98 -43.66
N ARG A 91 7.94 -51.49 -42.41
CA ARG A 91 7.68 -50.67 -41.23
C ARG A 91 8.83 -49.71 -40.94
N ALA A 92 10.08 -50.16 -41.02
CA ALA A 92 11.26 -49.33 -40.83
C ALA A 92 11.30 -48.19 -41.87
N ASP A 93 10.99 -48.47 -43.14
CA ASP A 93 10.93 -47.45 -44.19
C ASP A 93 9.85 -46.40 -43.91
N ARG A 94 8.68 -46.81 -43.43
CA ARG A 94 7.60 -45.88 -43.03
C ARG A 94 7.98 -45.03 -41.83
N GLU A 95 8.63 -45.63 -40.83
CA GLU A 95 9.10 -44.92 -39.64
C GLU A 95 10.15 -43.87 -40.00
N SER A 96 11.09 -44.20 -40.88
CA SER A 96 12.07 -43.26 -41.41
C SER A 96 11.38 -42.12 -42.17
N ALA A 97 10.44 -42.43 -43.06
CA ALA A 97 9.71 -41.41 -43.84
C ALA A 97 8.94 -40.43 -42.94
N LEU A 98 8.25 -40.94 -41.91
CA LEU A 98 7.54 -40.11 -40.93
C LEU A 98 8.49 -39.26 -40.08
N THR A 99 9.66 -39.80 -39.73
CA THR A 99 10.69 -39.06 -38.98
C THR A 99 11.26 -37.92 -39.83
N ASP A 100 11.51 -38.15 -41.12
CA ASP A 100 11.98 -37.12 -42.05
C ASP A 100 10.93 -36.04 -42.30
N GLU A 101 9.64 -36.39 -42.29
CA GLU A 101 8.54 -35.43 -42.39
C GLU A 101 8.44 -34.58 -41.12
N LEU A 102 8.49 -35.21 -39.93
CA LEU A 102 8.51 -34.50 -38.65
C LEU A 102 9.71 -33.55 -38.53
N THR A 103 10.89 -33.99 -38.98
CA THR A 103 12.11 -33.16 -38.95
C THR A 103 11.97 -31.96 -39.90
N ARG A 104 11.36 -32.14 -41.08
CA ARG A 104 11.10 -31.06 -42.03
C ARG A 104 10.09 -30.02 -41.53
N LEU A 105 9.14 -30.43 -40.68
CA LEU A 105 8.15 -29.52 -40.11
C LEU A 105 8.73 -28.61 -39.02
N ASP A 106 9.86 -28.98 -38.40
CA ASP A 106 10.53 -28.25 -37.33
C ASP A 106 9.56 -27.62 -36.30
N LEU A 107 8.70 -28.47 -35.75
CA LEU A 107 7.66 -28.06 -34.80
C LEU A 107 8.26 -27.40 -33.54
N ALA A 108 9.49 -27.76 -33.18
CA ALA A 108 10.19 -27.20 -32.03
C ALA A 108 10.54 -25.72 -32.25
N GLU A 109 11.11 -25.36 -33.40
CA GLU A 109 11.38 -23.96 -33.73
C GLU A 109 10.09 -23.15 -33.86
N LEU A 110 9.07 -23.71 -34.53
CA LEU A 110 7.77 -23.06 -34.67
C LEU A 110 7.09 -22.80 -33.31
N ALA A 111 7.14 -23.77 -32.40
CA ALA A 111 6.62 -23.61 -31.04
C ALA A 111 7.39 -22.54 -30.26
N ALA A 112 8.72 -22.49 -30.37
CA ALA A 112 9.54 -21.47 -29.72
C ALA A 112 9.24 -20.05 -30.24
N ARG A 113 8.90 -19.92 -31.53
CA ARG A 113 8.56 -18.63 -32.16
C ARG A 113 7.16 -18.13 -31.84
N TRP A 114 6.22 -19.01 -31.49
CA TRP A 114 4.84 -18.63 -31.14
C TRP A 114 4.74 -17.88 -29.79
N ASP A 115 5.73 -18.05 -28.89
CA ASP A 115 5.78 -17.40 -27.56
C ASP A 115 4.46 -17.61 -26.77
N GLY A 116 3.96 -18.85 -26.78
CA GLY A 116 2.69 -19.27 -26.20
C GLY A 116 2.59 -20.79 -26.04
N THR A 117 1.39 -21.32 -25.77
CA THR A 117 1.18 -22.78 -25.67
C THR A 117 0.51 -23.32 -26.94
N PRO A 118 0.60 -24.63 -27.24
CA PRO A 118 -0.12 -25.23 -28.36
C PRO A 118 -1.62 -24.94 -28.34
N GLU A 119 -2.22 -24.85 -27.15
CA GLU A 119 -3.63 -24.52 -26.96
C GLU A 119 -3.94 -23.07 -27.35
N THR A 120 -3.02 -22.13 -27.10
CA THR A 120 -3.19 -20.74 -27.55
C THR A 120 -3.06 -20.62 -29.05
N ALA A 121 -2.17 -21.41 -29.69
CA ALA A 121 -2.06 -21.51 -31.14
C ALA A 121 -3.34 -22.09 -31.76
N GLN A 122 -3.84 -23.20 -31.21
CA GLN A 122 -5.08 -23.82 -31.68
C GLN A 122 -6.27 -22.86 -31.54
N ARG A 123 -6.42 -22.21 -30.39
CA ARG A 123 -7.48 -21.22 -30.19
C ARG A 123 -7.35 -20.06 -31.18
N HIS A 124 -6.13 -19.55 -31.39
CA HIS A 124 -5.91 -18.49 -32.36
C HIS A 124 -6.35 -18.92 -33.76
N LEU A 125 -5.97 -20.11 -34.22
CA LEU A 125 -6.37 -20.65 -35.51
C LEU A 125 -7.89 -20.83 -35.64
N LEU A 126 -8.57 -21.22 -34.56
CA LEU A 126 -10.04 -21.34 -34.53
C LEU A 126 -10.74 -19.98 -34.52
N ASP A 127 -10.12 -18.96 -33.93
CA ASP A 127 -10.62 -17.59 -33.88
C ASP A 127 -10.41 -16.84 -35.22
N LEU A 128 -9.57 -17.37 -36.13
CA LEU A 128 -9.40 -16.83 -37.49
C LEU A 128 -10.68 -17.05 -38.30
N THR A 129 -11.53 -16.03 -38.34
CA THR A 129 -12.78 -16.02 -39.10
C THR A 129 -12.71 -15.06 -40.29
N GLY A 130 -13.50 -15.32 -41.33
CA GLY A 130 -13.64 -14.43 -42.49
C GLY A 130 -12.41 -14.41 -43.42
N GLU A 131 -12.01 -13.22 -43.85
CA GLU A 131 -10.92 -13.02 -44.82
C GLU A 131 -9.54 -13.42 -44.29
N ARG A 132 -9.31 -13.31 -42.97
CA ARG A 132 -8.05 -13.68 -42.32
C ARG A 132 -7.73 -15.17 -42.36
N ALA A 133 -8.76 -16.02 -42.44
CA ALA A 133 -8.57 -17.46 -42.64
C ALA A 133 -8.01 -17.82 -44.03
N ARG A 134 -8.08 -16.87 -44.99
CA ARG A 134 -7.59 -17.03 -46.36
C ARG A 134 -6.28 -16.30 -46.63
N PHE A 135 -5.71 -15.64 -45.62
CA PHE A 135 -4.47 -14.88 -45.77
C PHE A 135 -3.32 -15.79 -46.17
N GLY A 136 -2.61 -15.39 -47.23
CA GLY A 136 -1.30 -15.95 -47.55
C GLY A 136 -0.19 -15.29 -46.73
N ASP A 137 1.05 -15.74 -46.94
CA ASP A 137 2.22 -15.23 -46.24
C ASP A 137 2.40 -13.71 -46.37
N GLU A 138 2.13 -13.16 -47.56
CA GLU A 138 2.24 -11.72 -47.81
C GLU A 138 1.14 -10.92 -47.10
N ASP A 139 -0.08 -11.44 -47.03
CA ASP A 139 -1.18 -10.79 -46.31
C ASP A 139 -0.90 -10.75 -44.81
N TRP A 140 -0.40 -11.86 -44.25
CA TRP A 140 0.06 -11.93 -42.86
C TRP A 140 1.19 -10.96 -42.56
N TRP A 141 2.13 -10.81 -43.49
CA TRP A 141 3.20 -9.83 -43.38
C TRP A 141 2.67 -8.39 -43.38
N GLN A 142 1.77 -8.02 -44.29
CA GLN A 142 1.20 -6.67 -44.32
C GLN A 142 0.39 -6.35 -43.06
N GLU A 143 -0.36 -7.32 -42.53
CA GLU A 143 -1.10 -7.15 -41.29
C GLU A 143 -0.16 -6.99 -40.08
N ALA A 144 0.86 -7.83 -39.96
CA ALA A 144 1.87 -7.70 -38.90
C ALA A 144 2.58 -6.34 -38.98
N LYS A 145 2.93 -5.91 -40.19
CA LYS A 145 3.55 -4.60 -40.44
C LYS A 145 2.65 -3.46 -39.98
N ARG A 146 1.37 -3.50 -40.33
CA ARG A 146 0.37 -2.50 -39.94
C ARG A 146 0.17 -2.44 -38.43
N LEU A 147 0.07 -3.59 -37.77
CA LEU A 147 -0.11 -3.67 -36.32
C LEU A 147 1.09 -3.11 -35.55
N LEU A 148 2.31 -3.47 -35.96
CA LEU A 148 3.53 -2.96 -35.32
C LEU A 148 3.67 -1.44 -35.52
N ALA A 149 3.44 -0.95 -36.74
CA ALA A 149 3.43 0.49 -37.01
C ALA A 149 2.38 1.23 -36.16
N SER A 150 1.17 0.68 -36.04
CA SER A 150 0.12 1.26 -35.19
C SER A 150 0.49 1.24 -33.71
N ALA A 151 1.17 0.20 -33.23
CA ALA A 151 1.62 0.13 -31.84
C ALA A 151 2.70 1.19 -31.56
N CYS A 152 3.67 1.34 -32.46
CA CYS A 152 4.69 2.39 -32.38
C CYS A 152 4.06 3.78 -32.38
N ALA A 153 3.12 4.07 -33.28
CA ALA A 153 2.46 5.38 -33.36
C ALA A 153 1.64 5.74 -32.10
N ARG A 154 1.10 4.74 -31.39
CA ARG A 154 0.40 4.95 -30.11
C ARG A 154 1.34 5.20 -28.94
N CYS A 155 2.48 4.52 -28.93
CA CYS A 155 3.49 4.70 -27.88
C CYS A 155 4.29 5.99 -28.07
N PHE A 156 4.43 6.43 -29.32
CA PHE A 156 5.25 7.56 -29.71
C PHE A 156 4.49 8.43 -30.73
N PRO A 157 3.56 9.29 -30.27
CA PRO A 157 2.79 10.17 -31.14
C PRO A 157 3.70 11.16 -31.88
N PRO A 158 3.46 11.44 -33.17
CA PRO A 158 4.26 12.41 -33.91
C PRO A 158 4.01 13.83 -33.37
N GLY A 159 5.07 14.48 -32.88
CA GLY A 159 5.05 15.88 -32.42
C GLY A 159 5.35 16.07 -30.93
N GLU A 160 5.28 15.02 -30.12
CA GLU A 160 5.97 15.00 -28.82
C GLU A 160 7.47 14.83 -29.07
N GLU A 161 8.30 15.55 -28.32
CA GLU A 161 9.74 15.59 -28.53
C GLU A 161 10.30 14.17 -28.70
N ALA A 162 11.01 13.92 -29.80
CA ALA A 162 11.72 12.67 -30.07
C ALA A 162 12.74 12.27 -28.97
N ALA A 163 12.87 13.10 -27.92
CA ALA A 163 13.65 12.89 -26.71
C ALA A 163 13.15 11.71 -25.84
N GLY A 164 11.91 11.25 -26.00
CA GLY A 164 11.36 10.11 -25.24
C GLY A 164 11.53 8.74 -25.89
N LEU A 165 12.03 8.67 -27.13
CA LEU A 165 12.12 7.44 -27.90
C LEU A 165 13.41 6.68 -27.55
N PRO A 166 13.35 5.43 -27.05
CA PRO A 166 14.55 4.62 -26.84
C PRO A 166 15.34 4.46 -28.14
N VAL A 167 16.67 4.54 -28.04
CA VAL A 167 17.57 4.54 -29.21
C VAL A 167 17.38 3.28 -30.07
N GLU A 168 17.16 2.13 -29.43
CA GLU A 168 16.95 0.85 -30.08
C GLU A 168 15.64 0.81 -30.88
N VAL A 169 14.59 1.46 -30.35
CA VAL A 169 13.31 1.61 -31.04
C VAL A 169 13.45 2.59 -32.21
N ALA A 170 14.12 3.72 -32.00
CA ALA A 170 14.36 4.73 -33.03
C ALA A 170 15.11 4.14 -34.24
N GLN A 171 16.22 3.44 -34.00
CA GLN A 171 17.04 2.83 -35.05
C GLN A 171 16.26 1.75 -35.81
N SER A 172 15.58 0.86 -35.11
CA SER A 172 14.81 -0.23 -35.73
C SER A 172 13.59 0.29 -36.49
N LEU A 173 12.95 1.37 -36.01
CA LEU A 173 11.81 2.01 -36.66
C LEU A 173 12.21 2.68 -37.97
N VAL A 174 13.36 3.38 -37.99
CA VAL A 174 13.90 3.97 -39.23
C VAL A 174 14.16 2.87 -40.27
N GLU A 175 14.80 1.76 -39.90
CA GLU A 175 15.04 0.63 -40.81
C GLU A 175 13.74 -0.03 -41.30
N PHE A 176 12.72 -0.08 -40.46
CA PHE A 176 11.42 -0.68 -40.74
C PHE A 176 10.54 0.19 -41.67
N GLU A 177 10.63 1.52 -41.57
CA GLU A 177 9.83 2.46 -42.35
C GLU A 177 10.49 2.93 -43.66
N GLN A 178 11.77 2.57 -43.89
CA GLN A 178 12.51 2.92 -45.11
C GLN A 178 11.78 2.52 -46.40
N ARG A 179 11.67 3.47 -47.35
CA ARG A 179 11.10 3.26 -48.69
C ARG A 179 12.20 3.05 -49.74
N GLY A 180 11.92 2.24 -50.76
CA GLY A 180 12.84 1.99 -51.91
C GLY A 180 12.97 0.51 -52.29
N PRO A 181 13.82 0.19 -53.29
CA PRO A 181 14.08 -1.20 -53.69
C PRO A 181 14.58 -2.06 -52.52
N GLY A 182 13.97 -3.23 -52.33
CA GLY A 182 14.28 -4.15 -51.23
C GLY A 182 13.76 -3.74 -49.84
N SER A 183 12.92 -2.70 -49.76
CA SER A 183 12.33 -2.22 -48.49
C SER A 183 11.54 -3.30 -47.75
N ALA A 184 10.76 -4.14 -48.44
CA ALA A 184 10.01 -5.23 -47.83
C ALA A 184 10.92 -6.22 -47.08
N ARG A 185 12.03 -6.64 -47.70
CA ARG A 185 13.00 -7.56 -47.09
C ARG A 185 13.73 -6.93 -45.90
N ARG A 186 14.08 -5.64 -45.98
CA ARG A 186 14.69 -4.90 -44.87
C ARG A 186 13.72 -4.76 -43.69
N ALA A 187 12.45 -4.42 -43.96
CA ALA A 187 11.42 -4.33 -42.94
C ALA A 187 11.16 -5.69 -42.27
N GLN A 188 11.14 -6.79 -43.03
CA GLN A 188 11.04 -8.16 -42.47
C GLN A 188 12.23 -8.48 -41.55
N ALA A 189 13.45 -8.09 -41.93
CA ALA A 189 14.65 -8.29 -41.10
C ALA A 189 14.68 -7.38 -39.85
N ALA A 190 14.09 -6.18 -39.91
CA ALA A 190 14.01 -5.25 -38.78
C ALA A 190 12.87 -5.57 -37.81
N PHE A 191 11.82 -6.25 -38.26
CA PHE A 191 10.61 -6.52 -37.47
C PHE A 191 10.87 -7.17 -36.10
N PRO A 192 11.64 -8.27 -35.97
CA PRO A 192 11.84 -8.91 -34.67
C PRO A 192 12.57 -8.00 -33.67
N ARG A 193 13.53 -7.20 -34.15
CA ARG A 193 14.28 -6.25 -33.33
C ARG A 193 13.37 -5.13 -32.82
N LEU A 194 12.57 -4.53 -33.71
CA LEU A 194 11.62 -3.48 -33.35
C LEU A 194 10.55 -3.99 -32.37
N ALA A 195 9.96 -5.15 -32.64
CA ALA A 195 8.94 -5.76 -31.78
C ALA A 195 9.50 -6.07 -30.38
N SER A 196 10.74 -6.60 -30.30
CA SER A 196 11.41 -6.86 -29.03
C SER A 196 11.71 -5.56 -28.26
N ALA A 197 12.26 -4.55 -28.92
CA ALA A 197 12.57 -3.25 -28.31
C ALA A 197 11.30 -2.57 -27.77
N LEU A 198 10.21 -2.58 -28.55
CA LEU A 198 8.92 -2.05 -28.12
C LEU A 198 8.34 -2.82 -26.93
N ARG A 199 8.45 -4.17 -26.93
CA ARG A 199 8.00 -5.01 -25.82
C ARG A 199 8.75 -4.72 -24.53
N VAL A 200 10.07 -4.53 -24.59
CA VAL A 200 10.90 -4.18 -23.42
C VAL A 200 10.48 -2.82 -22.88
N TYR A 201 10.33 -1.82 -23.75
CA TYR A 201 9.86 -0.49 -23.36
C TYR A 201 8.49 -0.55 -22.67
N LEU A 202 7.51 -1.24 -23.26
CA LEU A 202 6.16 -1.35 -22.70
C LEU A 202 6.15 -2.06 -21.33
N ARG A 203 6.96 -3.11 -21.14
CA ARG A 203 7.11 -3.77 -19.83
C ARG A 203 7.71 -2.85 -18.77
N GLN A 204 8.66 -2.00 -19.16
CA GLN A 204 9.24 -1.01 -18.26
C GLN A 204 8.21 0.05 -17.88
N GLN A 205 7.43 0.55 -18.84
CA GLN A 205 6.36 1.51 -18.59
C GLN A 205 5.27 0.92 -17.70
N GLU A 206 4.87 -0.34 -17.91
CA GLU A 206 3.92 -1.04 -17.03
C GLU A 206 4.43 -1.08 -15.58
N GLY A 207 5.71 -1.36 -15.38
CA GLY A 207 6.35 -1.34 -14.05
C GLY A 207 6.31 0.05 -13.41
N TYR A 208 6.66 1.08 -14.17
CA TYR A 208 6.62 2.48 -13.72
C TYR A 208 5.20 2.94 -13.37
N ASP A 209 4.23 2.66 -14.24
CA ASP A 209 2.83 3.02 -14.05
C ASP A 209 2.24 2.34 -12.83
N ARG A 210 2.53 1.04 -12.63
CA ARG A 210 2.09 0.32 -11.44
C ARG A 210 2.65 0.96 -10.18
N HIS A 211 3.95 1.23 -10.15
CA HIS A 211 4.58 1.86 -8.99
C HIS A 211 4.05 3.27 -8.72
N SER A 212 3.88 4.07 -9.77
CA SER A 212 3.31 5.43 -9.69
C SER A 212 1.88 5.39 -9.15
N ARG A 213 1.04 4.45 -9.62
CA ARG A 213 -0.32 4.26 -9.10
C ARG A 213 -0.32 3.87 -7.62
N GLU A 214 0.55 2.95 -7.21
CA GLU A 214 0.70 2.54 -5.81
C GLU A 214 1.13 3.71 -4.93
N GLN A 215 2.13 4.48 -5.36
CA GLN A 215 2.58 5.69 -4.65
C GLN A 215 1.47 6.73 -4.52
N ILE A 216 0.76 7.03 -5.62
CA ILE A 216 -0.36 7.99 -5.61
C ILE A 216 -1.47 7.52 -4.66
N ALA A 217 -1.79 6.22 -4.66
CA ALA A 217 -2.80 5.66 -3.76
C ALA A 217 -2.38 5.76 -2.29
N ALA A 218 -1.11 5.47 -1.98
CA ALA A 218 -0.55 5.61 -0.65
C ALA A 218 -0.59 7.08 -0.18
N GLN A 219 -0.11 8.02 -1.00
CA GLN A 219 -0.13 9.46 -0.71
C GLN A 219 -1.55 10.01 -0.53
N ARG A 220 -2.52 9.53 -1.32
CA ARG A 220 -3.94 9.92 -1.15
C ARG A 220 -4.48 9.45 0.19
N THR A 221 -4.17 8.22 0.58
CA THR A 221 -4.60 7.65 1.86
C THR A 221 -4.00 8.42 3.03
N GLU A 222 -2.69 8.70 2.98
CA GLU A 222 -1.99 9.49 3.99
C GLU A 222 -2.58 10.89 4.12
N ARG A 223 -2.68 11.64 3.01
CA ARG A 223 -3.24 12.99 2.99
C ARG A 223 -4.69 13.03 3.49
N HIS A 224 -5.49 12.03 3.15
CA HIS A 224 -6.85 11.92 3.65
C HIS A 224 -6.87 11.71 5.18
N GLY A 225 -6.01 10.82 5.69
CA GLY A 225 -5.83 10.63 7.13
C GLY A 225 -5.41 11.91 7.85
N SER A 226 -4.40 12.63 7.33
CA SER A 226 -3.97 13.92 7.88
C SER A 226 -5.06 14.97 7.85
N LEU A 227 -5.86 15.05 6.78
CA LEU A 227 -6.98 15.98 6.69
C LEU A 227 -8.08 15.67 7.71
N MET A 228 -8.42 14.39 7.90
CA MET A 228 -9.40 13.98 8.92
C MET A 228 -8.90 14.32 10.33
N ALA A 229 -7.64 14.02 10.63
CA ALA A 229 -7.03 14.36 11.91
C ALA A 229 -7.01 15.88 12.16
N ALA A 230 -6.65 16.68 11.15
CA ALA A 230 -6.66 18.14 11.26
C ALA A 230 -8.08 18.70 11.47
N ARG A 231 -9.09 18.13 10.80
CA ARG A 231 -10.49 18.52 11.00
C ARG A 231 -10.99 18.18 12.41
N GLN A 232 -10.64 17.00 12.91
CA GLN A 232 -10.97 16.59 14.26
C GLN A 232 -10.32 17.51 15.29
N GLY A 233 -9.00 17.74 15.17
CA GLY A 233 -8.28 18.66 16.07
C GLY A 233 -8.82 20.10 16.01
N HIS A 234 -9.26 20.57 14.85
CA HIS A 234 -9.92 21.87 14.74
C HIS A 234 -11.27 21.90 15.47
N ALA A 235 -12.10 20.88 15.32
CA ALA A 235 -13.39 20.79 16.02
C ALA A 235 -13.20 20.77 17.55
N GLU A 236 -12.26 19.94 18.04
CA GLU A 236 -11.91 19.87 19.46
C GLU A 236 -11.40 21.21 19.99
N ALA A 237 -10.54 21.90 19.24
CA ALA A 237 -10.04 23.22 19.63
C ALA A 237 -11.15 24.28 19.69
N VAL A 238 -12.12 24.24 18.77
CA VAL A 238 -13.29 25.12 18.77
C VAL A 238 -14.16 24.87 19.99
N GLU A 239 -14.44 23.61 20.33
CA GLU A 239 -15.21 23.25 21.52
C GLU A 239 -14.50 23.66 22.82
N ALA A 240 -13.20 23.37 22.94
CA ALA A 240 -12.39 23.77 24.09
C ALA A 240 -12.36 25.30 24.26
N SER A 241 -12.23 26.04 23.15
CA SER A 241 -12.25 27.51 23.17
C SER A 241 -13.60 28.04 23.64
N ARG A 242 -14.71 27.47 23.16
CA ARG A 242 -16.07 27.84 23.60
C ARG A 242 -16.27 27.56 25.09
N ALA A 243 -15.85 26.39 25.57
CA ALA A 243 -15.94 26.03 26.98
C ALA A 243 -15.14 27.01 27.86
N PHE A 244 -13.89 27.31 27.49
CA PHE A 244 -13.05 28.26 28.20
C PHE A 244 -13.65 29.67 28.24
N ARG A 245 -14.20 30.15 27.11
CA ARG A 245 -14.91 31.45 27.05
C ARG A 245 -16.15 31.46 27.94
N GLY A 246 -16.91 30.36 27.99
CA GLY A 246 -18.04 30.21 28.90
C GLY A 246 -17.62 30.35 30.37
N THR A 247 -16.58 29.61 30.78
CA THR A 247 -16.03 29.71 32.14
C THR A 247 -15.51 31.12 32.45
N LEU A 248 -14.83 31.78 31.50
CA LEU A 248 -14.33 33.14 31.69
C LEU A 248 -15.48 34.15 31.84
N THR A 249 -16.52 34.01 31.03
CA THR A 249 -17.75 34.82 31.12
C THR A 249 -18.37 34.70 32.50
N GLU A 250 -18.59 33.47 32.97
CA GLU A 250 -19.19 33.22 34.28
C GLU A 250 -18.32 33.81 35.40
N ALA A 251 -17.00 33.66 35.31
CA ALA A 251 -16.06 34.21 36.27
C ALA A 251 -16.09 35.76 36.30
N VAL A 252 -16.13 36.42 35.14
CA VAL A 252 -16.21 37.88 35.04
C VAL A 252 -17.55 38.38 35.56
N THR A 253 -18.66 37.78 35.13
CA THR A 253 -20.02 38.11 35.58
C THR A 253 -20.16 37.95 37.09
N THR A 254 -19.66 36.84 37.66
CA THR A 254 -19.69 36.58 39.10
C THR A 254 -18.88 37.64 39.86
N LYS A 255 -17.69 37.99 39.38
CA LYS A 255 -16.87 39.04 40.00
C LYS A 255 -17.56 40.41 39.92
N LEU A 256 -18.08 40.80 38.76
CA LEU A 256 -18.77 42.08 38.60
C LEU A 256 -20.04 42.15 39.45
N ALA A 257 -20.77 41.04 39.62
CA ALA A 257 -21.92 40.94 40.51
C ALA A 257 -21.50 41.11 42.00
N ALA A 258 -20.39 40.52 42.41
CA ALA A 258 -19.84 40.72 43.76
C ALA A 258 -19.44 42.18 44.00
N VAL A 259 -18.74 42.82 43.04
CA VAL A 259 -18.40 44.24 43.12
C VAL A 259 -19.67 45.11 43.15
N HIS A 260 -20.69 44.77 42.35
CA HIS A 260 -21.97 45.46 42.36
C HIS A 260 -22.62 45.43 43.76
N ALA A 261 -22.69 44.25 44.39
CA ALA A 261 -23.29 44.08 45.70
C ALA A 261 -22.51 44.85 46.78
N GLU A 262 -21.18 44.77 46.74
CA GLU A 262 -20.31 45.50 47.67
C GLU A 262 -20.41 47.02 47.47
N PHE A 263 -20.54 47.48 46.22
CA PHE A 263 -20.69 48.89 45.93
C PHE A 263 -22.03 49.45 46.43
N ASP A 264 -23.13 48.72 46.27
CA ASP A 264 -24.44 49.12 46.84
C ASP A 264 -24.37 49.14 48.38
N ARG A 265 -23.74 48.13 48.98
CA ARG A 265 -23.57 48.01 50.44
C ARG A 265 -22.80 49.20 51.01
N LEU A 266 -21.59 49.47 50.49
CA LEU A 266 -20.77 50.59 50.94
C LEU A 266 -21.47 51.92 50.70
N ASP A 267 -22.16 52.07 49.56
CA ASP A 267 -22.84 53.33 49.28
C ASP A 267 -23.92 53.65 50.32
N ARG A 268 -24.76 52.67 50.63
CA ARG A 268 -25.84 52.82 51.63
C ARG A 268 -25.31 52.95 53.06
N ALA A 269 -24.27 52.20 53.40
CA ALA A 269 -23.67 52.24 54.73
C ALA A 269 -23.10 53.64 55.05
N TYR A 270 -22.62 54.35 54.03
CA TYR A 270 -21.94 55.62 54.20
C TYR A 270 -22.63 56.78 53.46
N GLY A 271 -23.90 57.00 53.81
CA GLY A 271 -24.66 58.21 53.49
C GLY A 271 -25.18 58.33 52.05
N GLY A 272 -25.03 57.28 51.24
CA GLY A 272 -25.58 57.20 49.90
C GLY A 272 -26.98 56.57 49.84
N TYR A 273 -27.60 56.69 48.66
CA TYR A 273 -28.94 56.15 48.40
C TYR A 273 -28.91 54.82 47.63
N GLY A 274 -27.72 54.28 47.38
CA GLY A 274 -27.49 53.06 46.63
C GLY A 274 -26.73 53.31 45.33
N ALA A 275 -25.81 52.40 45.04
CA ALA A 275 -24.93 52.42 43.88
C ALA A 275 -24.82 51.03 43.27
N GLY A 276 -24.31 50.94 42.05
CA GLY A 276 -24.14 49.65 41.39
C GLY A 276 -23.38 49.75 40.09
N LEU A 277 -23.23 48.60 39.46
CA LEU A 277 -22.66 48.44 38.13
C LEU A 277 -23.73 47.99 37.15
N LEU A 278 -23.80 48.66 36.00
CA LEU A 278 -24.47 48.14 34.82
C LEU A 278 -23.43 47.55 33.89
N PHE A 279 -23.58 46.28 33.57
CA PHE A 279 -22.76 45.57 32.60
C PHE A 279 -23.66 44.61 31.83
N GLU A 280 -23.36 44.46 30.55
CA GLU A 280 -24.03 43.50 29.67
C GLU A 280 -22.95 42.52 29.21
N GLU A 281 -23.32 41.24 29.11
CA GLU A 281 -22.44 40.21 28.59
C GLU A 281 -22.21 40.47 27.09
N PRO A 282 -20.98 40.79 26.66
CA PRO A 282 -20.69 41.02 25.26
C PRO A 282 -20.62 39.69 24.51
N GLU A 283 -21.17 39.65 23.29
CA GLU A 283 -20.96 38.50 22.42
C GLU A 283 -19.46 38.26 22.19
N PRO A 284 -19.00 37.00 22.26
CA PRO A 284 -17.60 36.68 22.03
C PRO A 284 -17.22 36.97 20.57
N PRO A 285 -16.04 37.56 20.30
CA PRO A 285 -15.64 37.90 18.94
C PRO A 285 -15.49 36.64 18.08
N ALA A 286 -15.82 36.79 16.80
CA ALA A 286 -15.71 35.73 15.80
C ALA A 286 -14.25 35.36 15.54
N ASP A 287 -13.36 36.35 15.50
CA ASP A 287 -11.91 36.16 15.43
C ASP A 287 -11.32 36.09 16.85
N PRO A 288 -10.62 35.01 17.23
CA PRO A 288 -9.89 34.93 18.50
C PRO A 288 -8.79 35.98 18.70
N ALA A 289 -8.27 36.59 17.63
CA ALA A 289 -7.26 37.64 17.73
C ALA A 289 -7.85 39.01 18.09
N GLU A 290 -9.16 39.19 17.94
CA GLU A 290 -9.83 40.44 18.28
C GLU A 290 -10.00 40.59 19.81
N PRO A 291 -9.87 41.82 20.34
CA PRO A 291 -10.05 42.06 21.76
C PRO A 291 -11.53 41.87 22.16
N TRP A 292 -11.77 41.08 23.21
CA TRP A 292 -13.09 40.89 23.79
C TRP A 292 -13.40 41.96 24.85
N ALA A 293 -14.07 43.03 24.41
CA ALA A 293 -14.29 44.21 25.24
C ALA A 293 -15.54 44.11 26.13
N TRP A 294 -15.34 44.19 27.44
CA TRP A 294 -16.41 44.28 28.44
C TRP A 294 -16.69 45.74 28.80
N LYS A 295 -17.95 46.18 28.65
CA LYS A 295 -18.37 47.53 29.01
C LYS A 295 -19.05 47.53 30.37
N VAL A 296 -18.43 48.20 31.33
CA VAL A 296 -18.97 48.36 32.69
C VAL A 296 -19.24 49.83 32.96
N THR A 297 -20.47 50.15 33.36
CA THR A 297 -20.91 51.51 33.64
C THR A 297 -21.34 51.65 35.10
N PRO A 298 -20.59 52.36 35.94
CA PRO A 298 -21.02 52.69 37.29
C PRO A 298 -22.27 53.56 37.29
N VAL A 299 -23.19 53.26 38.19
CA VAL A 299 -24.45 53.99 38.39
C VAL A 299 -24.71 54.23 39.87
N TRP A 300 -25.41 55.33 40.19
CA TRP A 300 -25.81 55.61 41.58
C TRP A 300 -27.09 56.44 41.65
N ARG A 301 -27.79 56.35 42.79
CA ARG A 301 -29.00 57.10 43.07
C ARG A 301 -28.63 58.45 43.71
N ARG A 302 -29.25 59.53 43.23
CA ARG A 302 -29.02 60.90 43.76
C ARG A 302 -29.87 61.23 44.98
N ALA A 303 -30.98 60.52 45.15
CA ALA A 303 -31.90 60.66 46.26
C ALA A 303 -32.63 59.34 46.47
N GLU A 304 -33.18 59.14 47.66
CA GLU A 304 -33.99 57.98 48.00
C GLU A 304 -35.16 57.80 47.02
N GLY A 305 -35.44 56.55 46.65
CA GLY A 305 -36.52 56.21 45.70
C GLY A 305 -36.27 56.60 44.23
N ARG A 306 -35.23 57.38 43.90
CA ARG A 306 -34.91 57.75 42.51
C ARG A 306 -34.20 56.62 41.76
N ARG A 307 -34.32 56.63 40.42
CA ARG A 307 -33.61 55.70 39.54
C ARG A 307 -32.09 55.94 39.59
N PRO A 308 -31.26 54.89 39.47
CA PRO A 308 -29.82 55.04 39.31
C PRO A 308 -29.50 55.87 38.04
N VAL A 309 -28.50 56.75 38.15
CA VAL A 309 -28.02 57.59 37.06
C VAL A 309 -26.58 57.16 36.72
N PRO A 310 -26.23 57.05 35.43
CA PRO A 310 -24.87 56.74 35.03
C PRO A 310 -23.87 57.83 35.38
N TYR A 311 -22.63 57.40 35.64
CA TYR A 311 -21.55 58.31 36.04
C TYR A 311 -21.24 59.42 35.03
N ASN A 312 -21.50 59.16 33.75
CA ASN A 312 -21.21 60.08 32.65
C ASN A 312 -22.22 61.23 32.51
N ARG A 313 -23.32 61.23 33.28
CA ARG A 313 -24.23 62.38 33.32
C ARG A 313 -23.73 63.42 34.32
N ARG A 314 -23.78 64.70 33.92
CA ARG A 314 -23.45 65.90 34.73
C ARG A 314 -23.73 65.68 36.22
N ALA A 315 -22.68 65.32 36.95
CA ALA A 315 -22.67 65.08 38.38
C ALA A 315 -21.76 66.14 39.02
N ASN A 316 -21.99 66.40 40.31
CA ASN A 316 -21.05 67.21 41.08
C ASN A 316 -19.73 66.43 41.20
N THR A 317 -18.59 67.05 40.90
CA THR A 317 -17.25 66.43 41.00
C THR A 317 -17.03 65.77 42.35
N ALA A 318 -17.50 66.38 43.43
CA ALA A 318 -17.37 65.80 44.77
C ALA A 318 -18.17 64.49 44.95
N GLN A 319 -19.33 64.35 44.30
CA GLN A 319 -20.07 63.09 44.30
C GLN A 319 -19.37 62.03 43.44
N MET A 320 -18.70 62.43 42.35
CA MET A 320 -17.92 61.50 41.54
C MET A 320 -16.74 60.94 42.33
N ASP A 321 -16.00 61.80 43.05
CA ASP A 321 -14.85 61.39 43.85
C ASP A 321 -15.26 60.44 45.00
N ASP A 322 -16.33 60.76 45.73
CA ASP A 322 -16.88 59.89 46.78
C ASP A 322 -17.27 58.50 46.24
N ARG A 323 -18.01 58.47 45.12
CA ARG A 323 -18.44 57.21 44.50
C ARG A 323 -17.27 56.43 43.89
N ALA A 324 -16.25 57.11 43.36
CA ALA A 324 -15.05 56.48 42.84
C ALA A 324 -14.27 55.77 43.96
N ILE A 325 -14.09 56.42 45.11
CA ILE A 325 -13.44 55.82 46.30
C ILE A 325 -14.21 54.57 46.73
N LYS A 326 -15.54 54.68 46.89
CA LYS A 326 -16.39 53.55 47.28
C LYS A 326 -16.33 52.39 46.28
N LEU A 327 -16.27 52.68 44.98
CA LEU A 327 -16.14 51.66 43.94
C LEU A 327 -14.78 50.94 44.03
N VAL A 328 -13.68 51.65 44.27
CA VAL A 328 -12.35 51.05 44.47
C VAL A 328 -12.34 50.15 45.71
N CYS A 329 -12.92 50.62 46.82
CA CYS A 329 -13.06 49.81 48.04
C CYS A 329 -13.97 48.59 47.83
N ALA A 330 -15.08 48.73 47.12
CA ALA A 330 -15.96 47.62 46.76
C ALA A 330 -15.22 46.57 45.92
N ALA A 331 -14.44 47.01 44.94
CA ALA A 331 -13.63 46.12 44.11
C ALA A 331 -12.57 45.37 44.93
N ALA A 332 -11.91 46.05 45.87
CA ALA A 332 -10.97 45.46 46.80
C ALA A 332 -11.62 44.39 47.69
N LEU A 333 -12.78 44.70 48.28
CA LEU A 333 -13.54 43.80 49.15
C LEU A 333 -14.07 42.58 48.41
N ALA A 334 -14.68 42.79 47.26
CA ALA A 334 -15.23 41.71 46.43
C ALA A 334 -14.16 40.75 45.90
N SER A 335 -12.90 41.19 45.79
CA SER A 335 -11.78 40.36 45.34
C SER A 335 -11.44 39.25 46.34
N GLY A 336 -11.82 39.38 47.63
CA GLY A 336 -11.85 38.28 48.59
C GLY A 336 -10.54 37.53 48.82
N THR A 337 -9.39 38.10 48.42
CA THR A 337 -8.11 37.36 48.38
C THR A 337 -7.54 37.00 49.76
N GLY A 338 -8.18 37.40 50.86
CA GLY A 338 -7.69 37.19 52.23
C GLY A 338 -6.37 37.90 52.52
N ARG A 339 -5.85 38.69 51.58
CA ARG A 339 -4.61 39.44 51.70
C ARG A 339 -4.90 40.84 52.24
N PRO A 340 -4.07 41.37 53.16
CA PRO A 340 -4.20 42.74 53.61
C PRO A 340 -3.99 43.68 52.41
N LEU A 341 -5.00 44.52 52.13
CA LEU A 341 -4.98 45.44 51.01
C LEU A 341 -4.54 46.82 51.49
N VAL A 342 -3.64 47.46 50.75
CA VAL A 342 -3.19 48.84 51.03
C VAL A 342 -3.69 49.75 49.92
N LEU A 343 -4.47 50.76 50.28
CA LEU A 343 -4.97 51.80 49.38
C LEU A 343 -4.19 53.09 49.61
N ILE A 344 -3.47 53.57 48.58
CA ILE A 344 -2.73 54.84 48.63
C ILE A 344 -3.52 55.89 47.86
N LEU A 345 -3.87 56.98 48.52
CA LEU A 345 -4.62 58.10 47.96
C LEU A 345 -3.77 59.35 48.01
N ASP A 346 -3.36 59.85 46.85
CA ASP A 346 -2.65 61.13 46.74
C ASP A 346 -3.64 62.29 46.68
N GLU A 347 -3.27 63.41 47.28
CA GLU A 347 -4.05 64.66 47.30
C GLU A 347 -5.51 64.52 47.77
N LEU A 348 -5.75 63.69 48.79
CA LEU A 348 -7.08 63.43 49.32
C LEU A 348 -7.77 64.74 49.76
N GLY A 349 -8.92 65.02 49.15
CA GLY A 349 -9.74 66.19 49.49
C GLY A 349 -9.47 67.46 48.68
N ARG A 350 -8.49 67.46 47.76
CA ARG A 350 -8.13 68.63 46.94
C ARG A 350 -9.33 69.22 46.17
N ASN A 351 -10.18 68.35 45.60
CA ASN A 351 -11.35 68.75 44.81
C ASN A 351 -12.68 68.75 45.59
N LEU A 352 -12.62 68.52 46.90
CA LEU A 352 -13.81 68.45 47.75
C LEU A 352 -14.07 69.79 48.47
N GLY A 353 -15.34 70.15 48.62
CA GLY A 353 -15.74 71.27 49.49
C GLY A 353 -15.54 70.95 50.97
N LYS A 354 -15.49 71.97 51.85
CA LYS A 354 -15.23 71.82 53.30
C LYS A 354 -16.04 70.72 53.99
N GLN A 355 -17.32 70.59 53.65
CA GLN A 355 -18.20 69.56 54.24
C GLN A 355 -17.86 68.14 53.74
N HIS A 356 -17.68 67.97 52.43
CA HIS A 356 -17.36 66.68 51.82
C HIS A 356 -15.95 66.17 52.19
N ARG A 357 -15.03 67.07 52.54
CA ARG A 357 -13.68 66.74 53.02
C ARG A 357 -13.71 65.93 54.33
N ARG A 358 -14.49 66.40 55.30
CA ARG A 358 -14.66 65.70 56.58
C ARG A 358 -15.32 64.34 56.38
N GLU A 359 -16.35 64.30 55.54
CA GLU A 359 -17.09 63.07 55.22
C GLU A 359 -16.20 62.04 54.51
N ALA A 360 -15.35 62.45 53.57
CA ALA A 360 -14.44 61.56 52.84
C ALA A 360 -13.37 60.93 53.75
N VAL A 361 -12.78 61.71 54.65
CA VAL A 361 -11.75 61.18 55.58
C VAL A 361 -12.39 60.26 56.63
N ALA A 362 -13.58 60.61 57.14
CA ALA A 362 -14.35 59.75 58.02
C ALA A 362 -14.74 58.41 57.35
N LEU A 363 -15.21 58.47 56.09
CA LEU A 363 -15.52 57.32 55.26
C LEU A 363 -14.32 56.37 55.14
N LEU A 364 -13.16 56.89 54.77
CA LEU A 364 -11.95 56.08 54.61
C LEU A 364 -11.46 55.47 55.92
N GLY A 365 -11.52 56.23 57.01
CA GLY A 365 -11.21 55.72 58.35
C GLY A 365 -12.15 54.59 58.76
N GLN A 366 -13.44 54.71 58.43
CA GLN A 366 -14.44 53.71 58.76
C GLN A 366 -14.32 52.46 57.88
N ILE A 367 -14.14 52.62 56.56
CA ILE A 367 -13.83 51.50 55.67
C ILE A 367 -12.57 50.78 56.14
N GLY A 368 -11.50 51.50 56.49
CA GLY A 368 -10.27 50.87 56.94
C GLY A 368 -10.45 49.99 58.19
N ARG A 369 -11.26 50.46 59.16
CA ARG A 369 -11.62 49.69 60.36
C ARG A 369 -12.50 48.48 60.05
N ASP A 370 -13.54 48.68 59.24
CA ASP A 370 -14.58 47.67 59.02
C ASP A 370 -14.16 46.60 57.99
N SER A 371 -13.24 46.94 57.08
CA SER A 371 -12.97 46.16 55.86
C SER A 371 -11.58 45.51 55.82
N GLY A 372 -10.75 45.71 56.85
CA GLY A 372 -9.38 45.18 56.87
C GLY A 372 -8.47 45.76 55.78
N ILE A 373 -8.75 46.99 55.34
CA ILE A 373 -8.00 47.72 54.32
C ILE A 373 -7.16 48.79 55.01
N THR A 374 -5.85 48.81 54.77
CA THR A 374 -4.99 49.89 55.24
C THR A 374 -5.06 51.05 54.24
N VAL A 375 -5.59 52.20 54.64
CA VAL A 375 -5.63 53.40 53.80
C VAL A 375 -4.49 54.34 54.18
N VAL A 376 -3.68 54.74 53.20
CA VAL A 376 -2.64 55.76 53.33
C VAL A 376 -3.05 56.95 52.47
N GLY A 377 -3.42 58.06 53.12
CA GLY A 377 -3.82 59.29 52.44
C GLY A 377 -2.75 60.39 52.58
N ALA A 378 -2.31 60.96 51.47
CA ALA A 378 -1.60 62.24 51.46
C ALA A 378 -2.65 63.36 51.46
N LEU A 379 -2.54 64.26 52.44
CA LEU A 379 -3.53 65.30 52.73
C LEU A 379 -2.86 66.67 52.66
N GLN A 380 -3.61 67.70 52.28
CA GLN A 380 -3.17 69.10 52.41
C GLN A 380 -3.27 69.58 53.86
N ASP A 381 -2.52 70.63 54.23
CA ASP A 381 -2.49 71.14 55.61
C ASP A 381 -3.87 71.58 56.13
N ASP A 382 -4.75 72.08 55.24
CA ASP A 382 -6.10 72.48 55.60
C ASP A 382 -7.06 71.30 55.89
N MET A 383 -6.61 70.07 55.61
CA MET A 383 -7.30 68.83 55.92
C MET A 383 -6.89 68.21 57.26
N GLU A 384 -5.77 68.66 57.84
CA GLU A 384 -5.18 68.12 59.06
C GLU A 384 -6.18 67.96 60.22
N PRO A 385 -7.07 68.94 60.53
CA PRO A 385 -8.02 68.80 61.63
C PRO A 385 -9.02 67.65 61.43
N TYR A 386 -9.39 67.35 60.18
CA TYR A 386 -10.34 66.27 59.87
C TYR A 386 -9.66 64.89 59.83
N ALA A 387 -8.37 64.85 59.48
CA ALA A 387 -7.61 63.62 59.36
C ALA A 387 -7.24 63.02 60.72
N ILE A 388 -6.89 63.88 61.70
CA ILE A 388 -6.52 63.45 63.05
C ILE A 388 -7.62 62.59 63.68
N ASP A 389 -8.89 62.99 63.53
CA ASP A 389 -10.03 62.28 64.14
C ASP A 389 -10.36 60.93 63.46
N ALA A 390 -9.93 60.72 62.22
CA ALA A 390 -10.31 59.53 61.45
C ALA A 390 -9.16 58.54 61.22
N CYS A 391 -7.91 58.96 61.42
CA CYS A 391 -6.72 58.14 61.15
C CYS A 391 -6.24 57.39 62.42
N GLY A 392 -5.71 56.18 62.24
CA GLY A 392 -5.01 55.45 63.31
C GLY A 392 -3.55 55.88 63.49
N GLN A 393 -2.95 56.49 62.46
CA GLN A 393 -1.59 57.00 62.48
C GLN A 393 -1.50 58.25 61.60
N TYR A 394 -0.86 59.29 62.13
CA TYR A 394 -0.65 60.58 61.47
C TYR A 394 0.85 60.84 61.30
N ILE A 395 1.24 61.28 60.10
CA ILE A 395 2.62 61.61 59.74
C ILE A 395 2.63 63.02 59.13
N LYS A 396 3.31 63.96 59.77
CA LYS A 396 3.52 65.32 59.26
C LYS A 396 4.97 65.50 58.83
N LEU A 397 5.18 65.71 57.55
CA LEU A 397 6.47 66.11 57.00
C LEU A 397 6.62 67.62 57.19
N ARG A 398 7.73 68.05 57.81
CA ARG A 398 8.00 69.45 58.11
C ARG A 398 9.17 69.96 57.28
N ARG A 399 9.11 71.23 56.90
CA ARG A 399 10.20 71.94 56.24
C ARG A 399 10.53 73.21 57.02
N ARG A 400 11.81 73.45 57.25
CA ARG A 400 12.30 74.60 58.05
C ARG A 400 12.06 75.94 57.35
N SER A 401 12.26 75.97 56.04
CA SER A 401 11.99 77.11 55.16
C SER A 401 11.98 76.67 53.70
N ASP A 402 11.35 77.44 52.81
CA ASP A 402 11.37 77.17 51.36
C ASP A 402 12.76 77.22 50.74
N SER A 403 13.70 77.89 51.43
CA SER A 403 15.12 78.00 51.06
C SER A 403 15.99 76.85 51.57
N SER A 404 15.50 76.01 52.49
CA SER A 404 16.27 74.86 52.98
C SER A 404 16.05 73.64 52.09
N PRO A 405 17.12 72.96 51.63
CA PRO A 405 17.00 71.77 50.79
C PRO A 405 16.60 70.52 51.60
N TYR A 406 16.65 70.57 52.94
CA TYR A 406 16.38 69.44 53.81
C TYR A 406 15.06 69.61 54.59
N ASN A 407 14.36 68.49 54.79
CA ASN A 407 13.20 68.42 55.66
C ASN A 407 13.63 68.37 57.13
N GLU A 408 12.78 68.89 58.02
CA GLU A 408 12.92 68.66 59.46
C GLU A 408 12.49 67.23 59.81
N GLN A 409 12.80 66.80 61.03
CA GLN A 409 12.33 65.53 61.54
C GLN A 409 10.78 65.46 61.47
N PRO A 410 10.20 64.40 60.88
CA PRO A 410 8.75 64.30 60.75
C PRO A 410 8.09 64.11 62.12
N VAL A 411 6.89 64.67 62.26
CA VAL A 411 6.05 64.39 63.43
C VAL A 411 5.23 63.15 63.14
N VAL A 412 5.41 62.11 63.95
CA VAL A 412 4.67 60.84 63.83
C VAL A 412 3.85 60.63 65.10
N VAL A 413 2.53 60.48 64.95
CA VAL A 413 1.58 60.29 66.06
C VAL A 413 0.73 59.05 65.78
N GLY A 414 0.59 58.17 66.78
CA GLY A 414 -0.34 57.03 66.73
C GLY A 414 -1.61 57.36 67.52
N TYR A 415 -2.77 57.14 66.91
CA TYR A 415 -4.09 57.36 67.48
C TYR A 415 -4.91 56.06 67.63
N ASP A 416 -4.35 54.92 67.23
CA ASP A 416 -4.98 53.61 67.37
C ASP A 416 -4.57 52.87 68.66
N GLU A 417 -5.19 51.71 68.89
CA GLU A 417 -4.94 50.84 70.06
C GLU A 417 -3.50 50.34 70.16
N GLN A 418 -2.74 50.41 69.07
CA GLN A 418 -1.35 49.99 68.97
C GLN A 418 -0.38 51.18 68.92
N ALA A 419 -0.77 52.36 69.43
CA ALA A 419 0.05 53.58 69.41
C ALA A 419 1.45 53.41 70.03
N ALA A 420 1.65 52.43 70.91
CA ALA A 420 2.96 52.08 71.47
C ALA A 420 4.00 51.74 70.39
N ARG A 421 3.59 51.13 69.25
CA ARG A 421 4.50 50.85 68.12
C ARG A 421 5.07 52.13 67.52
N VAL A 422 4.25 53.19 67.48
CA VAL A 422 4.62 54.48 66.91
C VAL A 422 5.60 55.20 67.83
N ALA A 423 5.42 55.07 69.15
CA ALA A 423 6.37 55.59 70.12
C ALA A 423 7.76 54.94 69.97
N LEU A 424 7.82 53.61 69.79
CA LEU A 424 9.07 52.88 69.52
C LEU A 424 9.73 53.31 68.20
N LEU A 425 8.94 53.46 67.13
CA LEU A 425 9.45 53.95 65.84
C LEU A 425 9.98 55.38 65.96
N ARG A 426 9.28 56.25 66.70
CA ARG A 426 9.70 57.63 66.95
C ARG A 426 11.00 57.68 67.76
N GLU A 427 11.14 56.83 68.77
CA GLU A 427 12.38 56.69 69.55
C GLU A 427 13.52 56.19 68.67
N TRP A 428 13.29 55.20 67.80
CA TRP A 428 14.31 54.74 66.84
C TRP A 428 14.69 55.81 65.81
N LEU A 429 13.73 56.55 65.26
CA LEU A 429 13.98 57.67 64.33
C LEU A 429 14.69 58.86 65.01
N ALA A 430 14.48 59.07 66.30
CA ALA A 430 15.16 60.10 67.09
C ALA A 430 16.55 59.64 67.57
N GLY A 431 16.70 58.37 67.93
CA GLY A 431 17.97 57.75 68.32
C GLY A 431 18.90 57.47 67.13
N SER A 432 18.34 57.31 65.93
CA SER A 432 19.09 57.32 64.66
C SER A 432 19.35 58.74 64.13
N GLY A 433 19.22 59.74 65.01
CA GLY A 433 19.56 61.13 64.71
C GLY A 433 20.92 61.21 64.05
N TYR A 434 20.87 61.55 62.75
CA TYR A 434 21.92 62.15 61.95
C TYR A 434 22.95 62.86 62.86
N HIS A 435 24.10 62.23 63.08
CA HIS A 435 25.27 62.95 63.56
C HIS A 435 25.57 64.00 62.51
N ASP A 436 25.34 65.25 62.86
CA ASP A 436 25.75 66.43 62.12
C ASP A 436 27.29 66.40 62.05
N GLN A 437 27.82 65.68 61.05
CA GLN A 437 29.19 65.85 60.61
C GLN A 437 29.16 66.84 59.46
N GLY A 438 29.31 68.10 59.82
CA GLY A 438 29.82 69.10 58.90
C GLY A 438 30.43 70.26 59.67
N PRO A 439 31.39 70.98 59.07
CA PRO A 439 32.54 70.51 58.29
C PRO A 439 33.72 70.01 59.14
#